data_AF-A0A6D0I971-F1
#
_entry.id   AF-A0A6D0I971-F1
#
_cell.length_a   1.000
_cell.length_b   1.000
_cell.length_c   1.000
_cell.angle_alpha   90.00
_cell.angle_beta   90.00
_cell.angle_gamma   90.00
#
_symmetry.space_group_name_H-M   'P 1'
#
loop_
_entity.id
_entity.type
_entity.pdbx_description
1 polymer ?
#
loop_
_entity_poly.entity_id
_entity_poly.type
_entity_poly.pdbx_seq_one_letter_code
_entity_poly.pdbx_strand_id
1 'polypeptide(L)'
;MKDNTVPLKLIALLANGEFHSGEQLGETLGMSRAAINKHIQTLRDWGVDVFTVPGKGYSLPEPIQLLNAKQILGQLDGGSVAVLPVIDSTNQYLLDRIGELKSGDACIAEYQQAGRGRRGRKWFSPFGANLYLSMFWRLEQGPAAAIGLSLVIGIVMAEVLRKLGA
;
A
#
# COMPACT_ATOMS: atom_id res chain seq x y z
N MET A 1 -2.08 -16.70 8.09
CA MET A 1 -2.28 -15.35 7.52
C MET A 1 -3.78 -15.14 7.31
N LYS A 2 -4.34 -13.99 7.67
CA LYS A 2 -5.74 -13.68 7.32
C LYS A 2 -5.85 -13.64 5.79
N ASP A 3 -6.87 -14.30 5.24
CA ASP A 3 -7.16 -14.21 3.81
C ASP A 3 -7.68 -12.80 3.50
N ASN A 4 -6.89 -12.06 2.71
CA ASN A 4 -7.16 -10.68 2.33
C ASN A 4 -7.76 -10.58 0.91
N THR A 5 -7.97 -11.70 0.20
CA THR A 5 -8.38 -11.69 -1.21
C THR A 5 -9.72 -11.00 -1.45
N VAL A 6 -10.71 -11.30 -0.61
CA VAL A 6 -12.07 -10.72 -0.74
C VAL A 6 -12.07 -9.22 -0.43
N PRO A 7 -11.52 -8.73 0.70
CA PRO A 7 -11.39 -7.29 0.93
C PRO A 7 -10.66 -6.57 -0.21
N LEU A 8 -9.61 -7.17 -0.77
CA LEU A 8 -8.87 -6.57 -1.89
C LEU A 8 -9.70 -6.46 -3.18
N LYS A 9 -10.50 -7.48 -3.51
CA LYS A 9 -11.46 -7.37 -4.62
C LYS A 9 -12.51 -6.30 -4.34
N LEU A 10 -12.97 -6.21 -3.09
CA LEU A 10 -14.00 -5.26 -2.69
C LEU A 10 -13.52 -3.80 -2.80
N ILE A 11 -12.32 -3.49 -2.31
CA ILE A 11 -11.76 -2.14 -2.44
C ILE A 11 -11.45 -1.79 -3.90
N ALA A 12 -11.05 -2.77 -4.73
CA ALA A 12 -10.85 -2.54 -6.16
C ALA A 12 -12.15 -2.14 -6.88
N LEU A 13 -13.30 -2.68 -6.47
CA LEU A 13 -14.62 -2.28 -7.00
C LEU A 13 -15.04 -0.88 -6.51
N LEU A 14 -14.77 -0.58 -5.23
CA LEU A 14 -15.16 0.69 -4.60
C LEU A 14 -14.20 1.84 -4.93
N ALA A 15 -13.00 1.58 -5.44
CA ALA A 15 -11.96 2.58 -5.67
C ALA A 15 -12.38 3.70 -6.62
N ASN A 16 -13.36 3.45 -7.49
CA ASN A 16 -13.92 4.47 -8.38
C ASN A 16 -14.78 5.53 -7.66
N GLY A 17 -15.08 5.36 -6.37
CA GLY A 17 -15.93 6.27 -5.59
C GLY A 17 -17.43 6.12 -5.83
N GLU A 18 -17.83 5.31 -6.82
CA GLU A 18 -19.24 5.12 -7.15
C GLU A 18 -19.99 4.38 -6.04
N PHE A 19 -21.31 4.55 -6.02
CA PHE A 19 -22.17 3.79 -5.13
C PHE A 19 -22.40 2.38 -5.68
N HIS A 20 -22.14 1.36 -4.85
CA HIS A 20 -22.40 -0.03 -5.16
C HIS A 20 -23.38 -0.64 -4.16
N SER A 21 -24.42 -1.30 -4.67
CA SER A 21 -25.40 -1.95 -3.79
C SER A 21 -24.80 -3.19 -3.11
N GLY A 22 -25.24 -3.49 -1.89
CA GLY A 22 -24.76 -4.68 -1.18
C GLY A 22 -25.14 -5.99 -1.88
N GLU A 23 -26.22 -5.97 -2.66
CA GLU A 23 -26.68 -7.09 -3.49
C GLU A 23 -25.77 -7.28 -4.71
N GLN A 24 -25.49 -6.22 -5.47
CA GLN A 24 -24.59 -6.24 -6.64
C GLN A 24 -23.18 -6.70 -6.26
N LEU A 25 -22.64 -6.21 -5.14
CA LEU A 25 -21.33 -6.65 -4.63
C LEU A 25 -21.36 -8.12 -4.23
N GLY A 26 -22.48 -8.57 -3.64
CA GLY A 26 -22.71 -9.97 -3.29
C GLY A 26 -22.72 -10.87 -4.52
N GLU A 27 -23.47 -10.51 -5.56
CA GLU A 27 -23.53 -11.25 -6.82
C GLU A 27 -22.16 -11.30 -7.51
N THR A 28 -21.48 -10.16 -7.62
CA THR A 28 -20.16 -10.04 -8.27
C THR A 28 -19.10 -10.92 -7.59
N LEU A 29 -19.16 -11.04 -6.27
CA LEU A 29 -18.18 -11.80 -5.48
C LEU A 29 -18.66 -13.22 -5.13
N GLY A 30 -19.92 -13.59 -5.44
CA GLY A 30 -20.53 -14.86 -5.08
C GLY A 30 -20.75 -15.01 -3.57
N MET A 31 -21.15 -13.94 -2.88
CA MET A 31 -21.23 -13.84 -1.42
C MET A 31 -22.56 -13.25 -0.94
N SER A 32 -22.96 -13.59 0.28
CA SER A 32 -24.14 -12.96 0.90
C SER A 32 -23.88 -11.51 1.29
N ARG A 33 -24.94 -10.69 1.38
CA ARG A 33 -24.87 -9.30 1.86
C ARG A 33 -24.21 -9.18 3.25
N ALA A 34 -24.46 -10.16 4.13
CA ALA A 34 -23.86 -10.21 5.46
C ALA A 34 -22.34 -10.43 5.39
N ALA A 35 -21.87 -11.27 4.47
CA ALA A 35 -20.45 -11.50 4.25
C ALA A 35 -19.77 -10.26 3.63
N ILE A 36 -20.43 -9.56 2.70
CA ILE A 36 -19.96 -8.25 2.21
C ILE A 36 -19.77 -7.27 3.37
N ASN A 37 -20.77 -7.11 4.24
CA ASN A 37 -20.67 -6.19 5.38
C ASN A 37 -19.48 -6.52 6.30
N LYS A 38 -19.19 -7.81 6.53
CA LYS A 38 -18.00 -8.24 7.27
C LYS A 38 -16.70 -7.78 6.61
N HIS A 39 -16.60 -7.88 5.28
CA HIS A 39 -15.42 -7.43 4.54
C HIS A 39 -15.30 -5.91 4.44
N ILE A 40 -16.43 -5.19 4.39
CA ILE A 40 -16.45 -3.71 4.52
C ILE A 40 -15.84 -3.31 5.87
N GLN A 41 -16.16 -4.02 6.96
CA GLN A 41 -15.57 -3.73 8.25
C GLN A 41 -14.05 -3.94 8.25
N THR A 42 -13.55 -4.98 7.57
CA THR A 42 -12.10 -5.17 7.39
C THR A 42 -11.45 -3.99 6.66
N LEU A 43 -12.10 -3.41 5.64
CA LEU A 43 -11.59 -2.23 4.95
C LEU A 43 -11.51 -1.01 5.89
N ARG A 44 -12.51 -0.82 6.75
CA ARG A 44 -12.47 0.22 7.80
C ARG A 44 -11.32 -0.02 8.78
N ASP A 45 -11.07 -1.26 9.16
CA ASP A 45 -9.95 -1.61 10.04
C ASP A 45 -8.59 -1.33 9.37
N TRP A 46 -8.53 -1.29 8.03
CA TRP A 46 -7.36 -0.84 7.27
C TRP A 46 -7.27 0.68 7.11
N GLY A 47 -8.21 1.43 7.70
CA GLY A 47 -8.27 2.88 7.64
C GLY A 47 -8.94 3.45 6.38
N VAL A 48 -9.65 2.63 5.60
CA VAL A 48 -10.47 3.12 4.48
C VAL A 48 -11.75 3.73 5.03
N ASP A 49 -12.05 4.97 4.65
CA ASP A 49 -13.33 5.60 4.96
C ASP A 49 -14.41 5.09 4.01
N VAL A 50 -15.29 4.22 4.52
CA VAL A 50 -16.37 3.60 3.74
C VAL A 50 -17.73 4.06 4.26
N PHE A 51 -18.40 4.89 3.46
CA PHE A 51 -19.76 5.32 3.72
C PHE A 51 -20.74 4.18 3.50
N THR A 52 -21.75 4.08 4.36
CA THR A 52 -22.82 3.08 4.25
C THR A 52 -24.16 3.78 4.16
N VAL A 53 -24.91 3.44 3.11
CA VAL A 53 -26.32 3.82 3.00
C VAL A 53 -27.15 2.66 3.53
N PRO A 54 -27.79 2.79 4.70
CA PRO A 54 -28.50 1.69 5.35
C PRO A 54 -29.52 1.03 4.41
N GLY A 55 -29.49 -0.30 4.35
CA GLY A 55 -30.37 -1.09 3.49
C GLY A 55 -30.02 -1.06 1.99
N LYS A 56 -29.16 -0.14 1.52
CA LYS A 56 -28.81 0.00 0.10
C LYS A 56 -27.42 -0.54 -0.23
N GLY A 57 -26.35 0.01 0.34
CA GLY A 57 -24.99 -0.31 -0.12
C GLY A 57 -23.90 0.59 0.43
N TYR A 58 -22.80 0.68 -0.31
CA TYR A 58 -21.53 1.27 0.13
C TYR A 58 -20.91 2.15 -0.96
N SER A 59 -20.11 3.13 -0.54
CA SER A 59 -19.36 4.03 -1.41
C SER A 59 -18.18 4.61 -0.64
N LEU A 60 -17.12 5.01 -1.35
CA LEU A 60 -16.06 5.84 -0.78
C LEU A 60 -16.47 7.32 -0.92
N PRO A 61 -16.16 8.19 0.05
CA PRO A 61 -16.48 9.61 -0.05
C PRO A 61 -15.80 10.27 -1.25
N GLU A 62 -14.61 9.81 -1.61
CA GLU A 62 -13.87 10.22 -2.81
C GLU A 62 -13.26 8.98 -3.49
N PRO A 63 -13.08 9.00 -4.83
CA PRO A 63 -12.32 7.97 -5.52
C PRO A 63 -10.89 7.90 -4.99
N ILE A 64 -10.34 6.70 -4.90
CA ILE A 64 -8.94 6.49 -4.50
C ILE A 64 -8.13 5.93 -5.68
N GLN A 65 -6.90 6.42 -5.82
CA GLN A 65 -5.99 5.92 -6.84
C GLN A 65 -5.18 4.75 -6.26
N LEU A 66 -5.54 3.52 -6.66
CA LEU A 66 -4.76 2.34 -6.30
C LEU A 66 -3.45 2.27 -7.11
N LEU A 67 -2.40 1.75 -6.47
CA LEU A 67 -1.11 1.45 -7.06
C LEU A 67 -1.27 0.46 -8.21
N ASN A 68 -0.84 0.87 -9.39
CA ASN A 68 -0.85 0.03 -10.58
C ASN A 68 0.55 -0.49 -10.88
N ALA A 69 0.81 -1.75 -10.54
CA ALA A 69 2.11 -2.38 -10.73
C ALA A 69 2.60 -2.30 -12.18
N LYS A 70 1.72 -2.51 -13.16
CA LYS A 70 2.08 -2.46 -14.59
C LYS A 70 2.49 -1.06 -15.01
N GLN A 71 1.77 -0.03 -14.55
CA GLN A 71 2.10 1.36 -14.86
C GLN A 71 3.42 1.79 -14.20
N ILE A 72 3.61 1.44 -12.92
CA ILE A 72 4.84 1.77 -12.17
C ILE A 72 6.04 1.10 -12.83
N LEU A 73 5.97 -0.21 -13.06
CA LEU A 73 7.07 -0.98 -13.66
C LEU A 73 7.36 -0.56 -15.11
N GLY A 74 6.34 -0.15 -15.87
CA GLY A 74 6.50 0.31 -17.25
C GLY A 74 7.22 1.66 -17.39
N GLN A 75 7.45 2.38 -16.30
CA GLN A 75 8.15 3.67 -16.29
C GLN A 75 9.56 3.60 -15.67
N LEU A 76 10.01 2.41 -15.26
CA LEU A 76 11.28 2.22 -14.57
C LEU A 76 12.19 1.31 -15.41
N ASP A 77 13.42 1.78 -15.62
CA ASP A 77 14.47 1.01 -16.28
C ASP A 77 15.41 0.40 -15.24
N GLY A 78 15.25 -0.90 -14.97
CA GLY A 78 16.12 -1.67 -14.07
C GLY A 78 15.68 -1.68 -12.60
N GLY A 79 16.08 -2.75 -11.90
CA GLY A 79 15.63 -3.07 -10.54
C GLY A 79 14.24 -3.74 -10.52
N SER A 80 13.96 -4.54 -9.50
CA SER A 80 12.64 -5.13 -9.29
C SER A 80 11.84 -4.28 -8.30
N VAL A 81 10.58 -3.98 -8.63
CA VAL A 81 9.66 -3.30 -7.69
C VAL A 81 8.50 -4.22 -7.35
N ALA A 82 8.44 -4.66 -6.09
CA ALA A 82 7.30 -5.39 -5.57
C ALA A 82 6.19 -4.39 -5.19
N VAL A 83 4.98 -4.56 -5.73
CA VAL A 83 3.80 -3.76 -5.37
C VAL A 83 2.83 -4.66 -4.62
N LEU A 84 2.68 -4.43 -3.32
CA LEU A 84 1.98 -5.32 -2.40
C LEU A 84 0.73 -4.64 -1.82
N PRO A 85 -0.47 -5.19 -2.00
CA PRO A 85 -1.68 -4.55 -1.46
C PRO A 85 -1.72 -4.55 0.08
N VAL A 86 -1.26 -5.63 0.72
CA VAL A 86 -1.21 -5.72 2.18
C VAL A 86 0.08 -6.41 2.57
N ILE A 87 0.87 -5.75 3.41
CA ILE A 87 2.09 -6.31 4.00
C ILE A 87 2.16 -5.94 5.48
N ASP A 88 3.04 -6.60 6.23
CA ASP A 88 3.36 -6.18 7.59
C ASP A 88 4.19 -4.88 7.56
N SER A 89 5.29 -4.87 6.82
CA SER A 89 6.18 -3.73 6.62
C SER A 89 6.97 -3.90 5.32
N THR A 90 6.98 -2.88 4.46
CA THR A 90 7.80 -2.85 3.24
C THR A 90 9.30 -3.02 3.55
N ASN A 91 9.75 -2.49 4.69
CA ASN A 91 11.14 -2.63 5.11
C ASN A 91 11.44 -4.06 5.59
N GLN A 92 10.51 -4.69 6.32
CA GLN A 92 10.68 -6.09 6.75
C GLN A 92 10.67 -7.04 5.55
N TYR A 93 9.79 -6.78 4.57
CA TYR A 93 9.74 -7.53 3.32
C TYR A 93 11.10 -7.59 2.61
N LEU A 94 11.83 -6.47 2.54
CA LEU A 94 13.17 -6.46 1.95
C LEU A 94 14.22 -7.13 2.85
N LEU A 95 14.17 -6.90 4.17
CA LEU A 95 15.10 -7.54 5.11
C LEU A 95 15.02 -9.06 5.08
N ASP A 96 13.81 -9.62 4.96
CA ASP A 96 13.59 -11.08 4.88
C ASP A 96 14.20 -11.71 3.62
N ARG A 97 14.53 -10.89 2.61
CA ARG A 97 15.02 -11.33 1.28
C ARG A 97 16.44 -10.83 0.98
N ILE A 98 17.14 -10.26 1.97
CA ILE A 98 18.38 -9.50 1.75
C ILE A 98 19.47 -10.25 0.96
N GLY A 99 19.51 -11.58 1.03
CA GLY A 99 20.48 -12.41 0.30
C GLY A 99 20.20 -12.56 -1.21
N GLU A 100 19.00 -12.23 -1.66
CA GLU A 100 18.54 -12.40 -3.05
C GLU A 100 18.43 -11.06 -3.80
N LEU A 101 18.44 -9.94 -3.06
CA LEU A 101 18.21 -8.61 -3.61
C LEU A 101 19.46 -8.01 -4.26
N LYS A 102 19.22 -7.17 -5.27
CA LYS A 102 20.22 -6.32 -5.95
C LYS A 102 19.94 -4.86 -5.62
N SER A 103 20.99 -4.05 -5.56
CA SER A 103 20.85 -2.61 -5.33
C SER A 103 19.85 -1.99 -6.31
N GLY A 104 18.84 -1.30 -5.77
CA GLY A 104 17.72 -0.75 -6.52
C GLY A 104 16.41 -1.53 -6.40
N ASP A 105 16.45 -2.78 -5.91
CA ASP A 105 15.22 -3.52 -5.63
C ASP A 105 14.39 -2.81 -4.57
N ALA A 106 13.09 -2.64 -4.83
CA ALA A 106 12.19 -1.85 -4.01
C ALA A 106 10.88 -2.59 -3.71
N CYS A 107 10.22 -2.14 -2.65
CA CYS A 107 8.91 -2.61 -2.25
C CYS A 107 8.02 -1.40 -1.96
N ILE A 108 6.83 -1.40 -2.56
CA ILE A 108 5.77 -0.42 -2.32
C ILE A 108 4.54 -1.16 -1.81
N ALA A 109 3.80 -0.56 -0.89
CA ALA A 109 2.55 -1.13 -0.41
C ALA A 109 1.41 -0.11 -0.33
N GLU A 110 0.18 -0.61 -0.46
CA GLU A 110 -1.04 0.16 -0.19
C GLU A 110 -1.30 0.31 1.31
N TYR A 111 -0.93 -0.71 2.10
CA TYR A 111 -1.24 -0.80 3.53
C TYR A 111 -0.16 -1.59 4.27
N GLN A 112 0.25 -1.09 5.46
CA GLN A 112 1.17 -1.79 6.36
C GLN A 112 0.50 -2.10 7.70
N GLN A 113 0.35 -3.38 8.03
CA GLN A 113 -0.23 -3.85 9.29
C GLN A 113 0.67 -3.55 10.49
N ALA A 114 1.98 -3.52 10.29
CA ALA A 114 3.00 -3.38 11.31
C ALA A 114 4.07 -2.37 10.91
N GLY A 115 3.66 -1.26 10.26
CA GLY A 115 4.54 -0.16 9.90
C GLY A 115 5.33 0.35 11.11
N ARG A 116 6.64 0.55 10.95
CA ARG A 116 7.55 0.94 12.04
C ARG A 116 8.27 2.24 11.70
N GLY A 117 8.27 3.15 12.67
CA GLY A 117 9.11 4.34 12.69
C GLY A 117 10.37 4.14 13.55
N ARG A 118 11.08 5.23 13.81
CA ARG A 118 12.32 5.20 14.59
C ARG A 118 12.07 4.81 16.05
N ARG A 119 13.03 4.06 16.62
CA ARG A 119 13.06 3.65 18.03
C ARG A 119 11.81 2.83 18.43
N GLY A 120 11.35 1.97 17.53
CA GLY A 120 10.23 1.04 17.80
C GLY A 120 8.84 1.67 17.79
N ARG A 121 8.70 2.96 17.45
CA ARG A 121 7.39 3.59 17.30
C ARG A 121 6.62 2.98 16.13
N LYS A 122 5.29 2.94 16.24
CA LYS A 122 4.41 2.54 15.12
C LYS A 122 4.33 3.67 14.10
N TRP A 123 4.31 3.30 12.82
CA TRP A 123 4.02 4.20 11.71
C TRP A 123 2.65 3.85 11.15
N PHE A 124 1.65 4.70 11.43
CA PHE A 124 0.28 4.48 10.96
C PHE A 124 0.24 4.55 9.43
N SER A 125 -0.22 3.46 8.80
CA SER A 125 -0.11 3.26 7.35
C SER A 125 -1.45 2.83 6.73
N PRO A 126 -2.48 3.69 6.74
CA PRO A 126 -3.81 3.36 6.21
C PRO A 126 -3.80 3.03 4.71
N PHE A 127 -4.75 2.18 4.28
CA PHE A 127 -4.84 1.64 2.93
C PHE A 127 -5.12 2.74 1.89
N GLY A 128 -4.28 2.83 0.86
CA GLY A 128 -4.50 3.70 -0.30
C GLY A 128 -4.38 5.21 -0.04
N ALA A 129 -3.96 5.61 1.17
CA ALA A 129 -3.95 7.01 1.58
C ALA A 129 -2.57 7.69 1.48
N ASN A 130 -1.48 6.93 1.54
CA ASN A 130 -0.11 7.47 1.44
C ASN A 130 0.78 6.51 0.65
N LEU A 131 1.98 6.97 0.29
CA LEU A 131 3.01 6.14 -0.31
C LEU A 131 3.90 5.49 0.77
N TYR A 132 3.90 4.15 0.84
CA TYR A 132 4.82 3.39 1.69
C TYR A 132 5.86 2.69 0.80
N LEU A 133 7.11 3.16 0.85
CA LEU A 133 8.20 2.71 -0.01
C LEU A 133 9.41 2.31 0.84
N SER A 134 10.02 1.19 0.48
CA SER A 134 11.36 0.79 0.92
C SER A 134 12.21 0.40 -0.30
N MET A 135 13.52 0.61 -0.23
CA MET A 135 14.48 0.25 -1.28
C MET A 135 15.72 -0.38 -0.67
N PHE A 136 16.20 -1.45 -1.29
CA PHE A 136 17.43 -2.13 -0.91
C PHE A 136 18.62 -1.55 -1.68
N TRP A 137 19.73 -1.39 -0.96
CA TRP A 137 21.00 -0.98 -1.55
C TRP A 137 22.16 -1.61 -0.79
N ARG A 138 23.08 -2.23 -1.53
CA ARG A 138 24.33 -2.77 -0.99
C ARG A 138 25.45 -1.73 -1.11
N LEU A 139 26.13 -1.44 0.00
CA LEU A 139 27.27 -0.54 0.06
C LEU A 139 28.56 -1.35 0.25
N GLU A 140 29.49 -1.28 -0.71
CA GLU A 140 30.73 -2.06 -0.69
C GLU A 140 31.72 -1.61 0.39
N GLN A 141 31.68 -0.33 0.80
CA GLN A 141 32.61 0.23 1.80
C GLN A 141 32.10 0.10 3.26
N GLY A 142 31.09 -0.73 3.50
CA GLY A 142 30.56 -0.98 4.85
C GLY A 142 29.82 0.21 5.48
N PRO A 143 29.59 0.21 6.81
CA PRO A 143 28.74 1.19 7.49
C PRO A 143 29.21 2.65 7.39
N ALA A 144 30.50 2.90 7.18
CA ALA A 144 31.03 4.24 7.00
C ALA A 144 30.43 4.94 5.77
N ALA A 145 30.12 4.18 4.71
CA ALA A 145 29.44 4.70 3.51
C ALA A 145 27.96 5.05 3.75
N ALA A 146 27.36 4.57 4.85
CA ALA A 146 25.99 4.93 5.21
C ALA A 146 25.91 6.30 5.90
N ILE A 147 27.04 6.90 6.30
CA ILE A 147 27.08 8.26 6.85
C ILE A 147 26.55 9.23 5.79
N GLY A 148 25.52 10.00 6.15
CA GLY A 148 24.88 10.96 5.24
C GLY A 148 23.84 10.35 4.30
N LEU A 149 23.65 9.03 4.26
CA LEU A 149 22.65 8.40 3.38
C LEU A 149 21.24 8.95 3.64
N SER A 150 20.86 9.13 4.92
CA SER A 150 19.57 9.74 5.26
C SER A 150 19.43 11.19 4.78
N LEU A 151 20.52 11.94 4.68
CA LEU A 151 20.50 13.30 4.14
C LEU A 151 20.28 13.28 2.63
N VAL A 152 20.99 12.41 1.91
CA VAL A 152 20.82 12.23 0.47
C VAL A 152 19.39 11.81 0.14
N ILE A 153 18.84 10.82 0.85
CA ILE A 153 17.44 10.39 0.68
C ILE A 153 16.49 11.56 0.93
N GLY A 154 16.70 12.33 2.01
CA GLY A 154 15.87 13.49 2.33
C GLY A 154 15.90 14.56 1.23
N ILE A 155 17.08 14.88 0.69
CA ILE A 155 17.26 15.85 -0.39
C ILE A 155 16.50 15.40 -1.64
N VAL A 156 16.73 14.16 -2.10
CA VAL A 156 16.10 13.63 -3.32
C VAL A 156 14.57 13.62 -3.18
N MET A 157 14.04 13.16 -2.05
CA MET A 157 12.60 13.14 -1.81
C MET A 157 12.00 14.56 -1.79
N ALA A 158 12.67 15.52 -1.14
CA ALA A 158 12.22 16.91 -1.12
C ALA A 158 12.28 17.59 -2.49
N GLU A 159 13.30 17.29 -3.31
CA GLU A 159 13.40 17.77 -4.69
C GLU A 159 12.29 17.19 -5.58
N VAL A 160 12.02 15.89 -5.49
CA VAL A 160 10.93 15.25 -6.23
C VAL A 160 9.58 15.85 -5.85
N LEU A 161 9.30 16.02 -4.56
CA LEU A 161 8.05 16.64 -4.10
C LEU A 161 7.91 18.09 -4.59
N ARG A 162 8.97 18.90 -4.52
CA ARG A 162 8.96 20.28 -5.07
C ARG A 162 8.71 20.29 -6.57
N LYS A 163 9.31 19.36 -7.32
CA LYS A 163 9.07 19.22 -8.77
C LYS A 163 7.61 18.88 -9.09
N LEU A 164 6.92 18.19 -8.18
CA LEU A 164 5.50 17.83 -8.29
C LEU A 164 4.56 18.91 -7.72
N GLY A 165 5.07 20.01 -7.16
CA GLY A 165 4.28 21.16 -6.71
C GLY A 165 3.94 21.22 -5.22
N ALA A 166 4.67 20.48 -4.37
CA ALA A 166 4.59 20.62 -2.91
C ALA A 166 5.26 21.91 -2.38
#